data_AF-A0A0M5JG18-F1
#
_entry.id   AF-A0A0M5JG18-F1
#
_cell.length_a   1.000
_cell.length_b   1.000
_cell.length_c   1.000
_cell.angle_alpha   90.00
_cell.angle_beta   90.00
_cell.angle_gamma   90.00
#
_symmetry.space_group_name_H-M   'P 1'
#
loop_
_entity.id
_entity.type
_entity.pdbx_description
1 polymer ?
#
loop_
_entity_poly.entity_id
_entity_poly.type
_entity_poly.pdbx_seq_one_letter_code
_entity_poly.pdbx_strand_id
1 'polypeptide(L)'
;MNIRKVGLYTMCLLLLWLVGCSSSPDESGSYKIAEINEDIPVPANAESSKAQFDNPNIKKSEKYSFENFGGEQGLYPPNEYFEEIKNWGWEELEKEQMGHVHFFTKGDTIISIVIKEDYFYLVEMKEDFKFSHLNSPFSY
;
A
#
# COMPACT_ATOMS: atom_id res chain seq x y z
N MET A 1 10.15 -50.50 25.33
CA MET A 1 9.71 -49.51 24.32
C MET A 1 9.52 -48.17 25.04
N ASN A 2 10.34 -47.17 24.71
CA ASN A 2 10.56 -45.98 25.55
C ASN A 2 9.41 -44.97 25.51
N ILE A 3 8.45 -45.12 26.43
CA ILE A 3 7.24 -44.28 26.60
C ILE A 3 7.58 -42.79 26.81
N ARG A 4 8.77 -42.47 27.35
CA ARG A 4 9.20 -41.09 27.66
C ARG A 4 9.54 -40.23 26.43
N LYS A 5 9.81 -40.85 25.27
CA LYS A 5 10.06 -40.10 24.01
C LYS A 5 8.77 -39.88 23.22
N VAL A 6 7.82 -40.80 23.32
CA VAL A 6 6.56 -40.76 22.54
C VAL A 6 5.69 -39.56 22.94
N GLY A 7 5.64 -39.22 24.24
CA GLY A 7 4.82 -38.11 24.74
C GLY A 7 5.25 -36.71 24.28
N LEU A 8 6.56 -36.50 24.07
CA LEU A 8 7.10 -35.19 23.66
C LEU A 8 6.86 -34.90 22.17
N TYR A 9 6.91 -35.94 21.32
CA TYR A 9 6.63 -35.80 19.89
C TYR A 9 5.15 -35.55 19.61
N THR A 10 4.24 -36.12 20.41
CA THR A 10 2.79 -35.89 20.26
C THR A 10 2.36 -34.48 20.67
N MET A 11 3.05 -33.83 21.62
CA MET A 11 2.72 -32.47 22.05
C MET A 11 3.18 -31.40 21.04
N CYS A 12 4.28 -31.65 20.31
CA CYS A 12 4.80 -30.70 19.33
C CYS A 12 3.95 -30.64 18.04
N LEU A 13 3.28 -31.74 17.68
CA LEU A 13 2.45 -31.83 16.48
C LEU A 13 1.08 -31.12 16.62
N LEU A 14 0.63 -30.87 17.84
CA LEU A 14 -0.64 -30.18 18.14
C LEU A 14 -0.54 -28.64 18.07
N LEU A 15 0.67 -28.07 18.12
CA LEU A 15 0.89 -26.62 18.07
C LEU A 15 0.92 -26.05 16.64
N LEU A 16 0.98 -26.91 15.61
CA LEU A 16 1.04 -26.49 14.21
C LEU A 16 -0.34 -26.19 13.58
N TRP A 17 -1.43 -26.38 14.32
CA TRP A 17 -2.80 -26.22 13.80
C TRP A 17 -3.45 -24.87 14.17
N LEU A 18 -2.73 -23.97 14.85
CA LEU A 18 -3.27 -22.68 15.31
C LEU A 18 -2.91 -21.47 14.43
N VAL A 19 -2.21 -21.65 13.31
CA VAL A 19 -2.15 -20.60 12.27
C VAL A 19 -3.39 -20.69 11.38
N GLY A 20 -4.54 -20.38 11.98
CA GLY A 20 -5.71 -19.95 11.23
C GLY A 20 -5.50 -18.49 10.86
N CYS A 21 -4.96 -18.23 9.67
CA CYS A 21 -5.06 -16.91 9.06
C CYS A 21 -6.53 -16.77 8.63
N SER A 22 -7.38 -16.26 9.51
CA SER A 22 -8.70 -15.81 9.12
C SER A 22 -8.52 -14.49 8.37
N SER A 23 -8.25 -14.55 7.07
CA SER A 23 -8.58 -13.41 6.23
C SER A 23 -10.10 -13.42 6.07
N SER A 24 -10.78 -12.52 6.79
CA SER A 24 -12.05 -12.01 6.29
C SER A 24 -11.81 -11.56 4.84
N PRO A 25 -12.69 -11.89 3.89
CA PRO A 25 -12.75 -11.14 2.65
C PRO A 25 -13.30 -9.77 3.03
N ASP A 26 -12.44 -8.90 3.54
CA ASP A 26 -12.69 -7.48 3.49
C ASP A 26 -12.87 -7.11 2.02
N GLU A 27 -13.74 -6.16 1.72
CA GLU A 27 -14.07 -5.76 0.34
C GLU A 27 -12.85 -5.24 -0.45
N SER A 28 -11.69 -5.10 0.20
CA SER A 28 -10.33 -4.88 -0.32
C SER A 28 -9.64 -6.13 -0.89
N GLY A 29 -10.17 -7.33 -0.68
CA GLY A 29 -9.43 -8.61 -0.76
C GLY A 29 -8.91 -9.05 -2.13
N SER A 30 -9.11 -8.27 -3.20
CA SER A 30 -8.52 -8.54 -4.51
C SER A 30 -7.89 -7.29 -5.11
N TYR A 31 -6.70 -7.44 -5.69
CA TYR A 31 -5.94 -6.37 -6.32
C TYR A 31 -5.87 -6.57 -7.84
N LYS A 32 -5.90 -5.46 -8.57
CA LYS A 32 -5.62 -5.39 -10.00
C LYS A 32 -4.38 -4.53 -10.24
N ILE A 33 -3.89 -4.57 -11.47
CA ILE A 33 -2.77 -3.74 -11.91
C ILE A 33 -3.25 -2.29 -12.12
N ALA A 34 -2.46 -1.31 -11.67
CA ALA A 34 -2.75 0.11 -11.89
C ALA A 34 -2.62 0.51 -13.38
N GLU A 35 -3.40 1.49 -13.85
CA GLU A 35 -3.33 1.92 -15.25
C GLU A 35 -2.03 2.66 -15.59
N ILE A 36 -1.43 3.36 -14.62
CA ILE A 36 -0.24 4.18 -14.87
C ILE A 36 1.07 3.39 -14.84
N ASN A 37 1.10 2.24 -14.15
CA ASN A 37 2.29 1.43 -13.91
C ASN A 37 1.92 -0.02 -13.54
N GLU A 38 2.48 -0.99 -14.27
CA GLU A 38 2.08 -2.39 -14.12
C GLU A 38 2.59 -3.09 -12.84
N ASP A 39 3.57 -2.49 -12.17
CA ASP A 39 4.17 -2.99 -10.94
C ASP A 39 3.40 -2.58 -9.67
N ILE A 40 2.29 -1.84 -9.79
CA ILE A 40 1.58 -1.28 -8.65
C ILE A 40 0.22 -1.98 -8.49
N PRO A 41 -0.04 -2.63 -7.34
CA PRO A 41 -1.36 -3.15 -7.03
C PRO A 41 -2.30 -1.99 -6.68
N VAL A 42 -3.56 -2.09 -7.09
CA VAL A 42 -4.66 -1.20 -6.66
C VAL A 42 -5.90 -2.04 -6.34
N PRO A 43 -6.76 -1.63 -5.40
CA PRO A 43 -7.97 -2.39 -5.07
C PRO A 43 -8.82 -2.65 -6.32
N ALA A 44 -9.25 -3.89 -6.54
CA ALA A 44 -9.88 -4.29 -7.79
C ALA A 44 -11.21 -3.55 -8.04
N ASN A 45 -11.96 -3.30 -6.97
CA ASN A 45 -13.22 -2.55 -6.94
C ASN A 45 -13.04 -1.02 -6.90
N ALA A 46 -11.81 -0.50 -6.84
CA ALA A 46 -11.62 0.95 -6.97
C ALA A 46 -11.87 1.41 -8.40
N GLU A 47 -12.63 2.51 -8.55
CA GLU A 47 -12.91 3.13 -9.84
C GLU A 47 -11.81 4.13 -10.21
N SER A 48 -11.18 3.95 -11.37
CA SER A 48 -10.11 4.81 -11.88
C SER A 48 -10.66 6.02 -12.63
N SER A 49 -9.98 7.15 -12.47
CA SER A 49 -10.19 8.35 -13.29
C SER A 49 -8.91 9.13 -13.44
N LYS A 50 -8.73 9.79 -14.58
CA LYS A 50 -7.53 10.60 -14.84
C LYS A 50 -7.42 11.72 -13.81
N ALA A 51 -6.27 11.80 -13.14
CA ALA A 51 -5.89 12.92 -12.30
C ALA A 51 -4.79 13.73 -13.00
N GLN A 52 -4.79 15.04 -12.84
CA GLN A 52 -3.72 15.91 -13.34
C GLN A 52 -3.35 16.93 -12.27
N PHE A 53 -2.05 17.04 -12.02
CA PHE A 53 -1.46 17.97 -11.08
C PHE A 53 -0.55 18.93 -11.82
N ASP A 54 -0.57 20.21 -11.44
CA ASP A 54 0.37 21.21 -11.95
C ASP A 54 1.69 21.12 -11.17
N ASN A 55 2.41 20.00 -11.34
CA ASN A 55 3.68 19.76 -10.69
C ASN A 55 4.69 19.18 -11.69
N PRO A 56 5.83 19.86 -11.93
CA PRO A 56 6.81 19.41 -12.90
C PRO A 56 7.52 18.10 -12.52
N ASN A 57 7.45 17.66 -11.26
CA ASN A 57 8.05 16.42 -10.78
C ASN A 57 7.15 15.19 -10.97
N ILE A 58 5.89 15.38 -11.37
CA ILE A 58 4.95 14.29 -11.60
C ILE A 58 5.07 13.80 -13.04
N LYS A 59 5.22 12.49 -13.20
CA LYS A 59 5.27 11.82 -14.51
C LYS A 59 3.89 11.36 -14.94
N LYS A 60 3.17 10.67 -14.05
CA LYS A 60 1.81 10.19 -14.24
C LYS A 60 1.03 10.27 -12.94
N SER A 61 -0.28 10.43 -13.04
CA SER A 61 -1.16 10.42 -11.89
C SER A 61 -2.54 9.90 -12.23
N GLU A 62 -3.15 9.24 -11.26
CA GLU A 62 -4.48 8.67 -11.38
C GLU A 62 -5.21 8.74 -10.04
N LYS A 63 -6.52 8.95 -10.09
CA LYS A 63 -7.40 8.92 -8.92
C LYS A 63 -8.11 7.58 -8.89
N TYR A 64 -8.14 6.97 -7.72
CA TYR A 64 -8.88 5.75 -7.43
C TYR A 64 -9.94 6.06 -6.37
N SER A 65 -11.21 6.02 -6.77
CA SER A 65 -12.36 6.16 -5.86
C SER A 65 -12.60 4.83 -5.15
N PHE A 66 -12.60 4.86 -3.82
CA PHE A 66 -12.74 3.71 -2.93
C PHE A 66 -13.26 4.23 -1.58
N GLU A 67 -14.51 3.91 -1.25
CA GLU A 67 -15.20 4.49 -0.10
C GLU A 67 -14.42 4.27 1.21
N ASN A 68 -14.37 5.30 2.06
CA ASN A 68 -13.74 5.27 3.37
C ASN A 68 -12.26 4.79 3.38
N PHE A 69 -11.54 4.92 2.26
CA PHE A 69 -10.13 4.56 2.12
C PHE A 69 -9.23 5.19 3.19
N GLY A 70 -9.42 6.49 3.47
CA GLY A 70 -8.62 7.24 4.42
C GLY A 70 -9.28 7.43 5.79
N GLY A 71 -10.39 6.74 6.05
CA GLY A 71 -11.29 6.99 7.18
C GLY A 71 -12.00 8.36 7.11
N GLU A 72 -12.85 8.65 8.09
CA GLU A 72 -13.69 9.87 8.15
C GLU A 72 -12.93 11.21 8.02
N GLN A 73 -11.61 11.23 8.24
CA GLN A 73 -10.80 12.43 8.11
C GLN A 73 -9.88 12.43 6.90
N GLY A 74 -9.80 11.33 6.14
CA GLY A 74 -8.85 11.18 5.04
C GLY A 74 -7.39 11.22 5.49
N LEU A 75 -7.11 10.82 6.74
CA LEU A 75 -5.79 10.88 7.36
C LEU A 75 -5.25 9.51 7.77
N TYR A 76 -6.09 8.47 7.73
CA TYR A 76 -5.70 7.14 8.18
C TYR A 76 -5.06 6.36 7.03
N PRO A 77 -3.80 5.92 7.16
CA PRO A 77 -3.21 5.03 6.19
C PRO A 77 -3.93 3.67 6.21
N PRO A 78 -4.44 3.19 5.07
CA PRO A 78 -5.04 1.87 4.97
C PRO A 78 -3.94 0.80 5.00
N ASN A 79 -3.62 0.34 6.20
CA ASN A 79 -2.50 -0.57 6.46
C ASN A 79 -2.50 -1.81 5.55
N GLU A 80 -3.66 -2.43 5.32
CA GLU A 80 -3.78 -3.60 4.44
C GLU A 80 -3.29 -3.33 3.03
N TYR A 81 -3.64 -2.17 2.48
CA TYR A 81 -3.19 -1.78 1.14
C TYR A 81 -1.69 -1.50 1.10
N PHE A 82 -1.15 -0.90 2.15
CA PHE A 82 0.29 -0.59 2.21
C PHE A 82 1.12 -1.86 2.35
N GLU A 83 0.64 -2.84 3.12
CA GLU A 83 1.27 -4.15 3.18
C GLU A 83 1.18 -4.87 1.83
N GLU A 84 0.10 -4.72 1.06
CA GLU A 84 0.04 -5.27 -0.30
C GLU A 84 1.06 -4.61 -1.24
N ILE A 85 1.18 -3.27 -1.20
CA ILE A 85 2.23 -2.55 -1.95
C ILE A 85 3.62 -3.11 -1.61
N LYS A 86 3.89 -3.37 -0.31
CA LYS A 86 5.14 -3.99 0.14
C LYS A 86 5.30 -5.42 -0.35
N ASN A 87 4.24 -6.22 -0.36
CA ASN A 87 4.25 -7.59 -0.91
C ASN A 87 4.61 -7.62 -2.41
N TRP A 88 4.29 -6.54 -3.15
CA TRP A 88 4.67 -6.34 -4.55
C TRP A 88 6.10 -5.81 -4.75
N GLY A 89 6.88 -5.73 -3.67
CA GLY A 89 8.30 -5.40 -3.68
C GLY A 89 8.60 -3.90 -3.59
N TRP A 90 7.63 -3.08 -3.18
CA TRP A 90 7.85 -1.67 -2.90
C TRP A 90 8.26 -1.44 -1.44
N GLU A 91 9.15 -0.49 -1.20
CA GLU A 91 9.57 -0.10 0.14
C GLU A 91 9.00 1.27 0.49
N GLU A 92 8.36 1.40 1.65
CA GLU A 92 7.85 2.69 2.14
C GLU A 92 8.99 3.59 2.62
N LEU A 93 8.99 4.84 2.18
CA LEU A 93 9.95 5.87 2.58
C LEU A 93 9.40 6.68 3.76
N GLU A 94 9.29 6.06 4.93
CA GLU A 94 8.64 6.64 6.12
C GLU A 94 9.18 8.03 6.51
N LYS A 95 10.49 8.27 6.33
CA LYS A 95 11.13 9.56 6.65
C LYS A 95 10.70 10.70 5.73
N GLU A 96 10.18 10.37 4.56
CA GLU A 96 9.73 11.32 3.55
C GLU A 96 8.21 11.51 3.59
N GLN A 97 7.50 10.85 4.51
CA GLN A 97 6.06 11.00 4.69
C GLN A 97 5.71 12.47 4.97
N MET A 98 4.66 12.96 4.30
CA MET A 98 4.16 14.32 4.46
C MET A 98 2.66 14.30 4.75
N GLY A 99 2.31 14.10 6.03
CA GLY A 99 0.92 14.02 6.47
C GLY A 99 0.21 12.82 5.84
N HIS A 100 -0.78 13.08 4.98
CA HIS A 100 -1.57 12.07 4.25
C HIS A 100 -0.92 11.62 2.94
N VAL A 101 0.33 12.02 2.69
CA VAL A 101 1.13 11.63 1.52
C VAL A 101 2.20 10.65 1.95
N HIS A 102 2.13 9.44 1.41
CA HIS A 102 3.09 8.36 1.64
C HIS A 102 3.86 8.08 0.37
N PHE A 103 5.17 7.87 0.49
CA PHE A 103 6.05 7.60 -0.64
C PHE A 103 6.56 6.17 -0.59
N PHE A 104 6.68 5.54 -1.75
CA PHE A 104 7.24 4.21 -1.90
C PHE A 104 8.27 4.18 -3.02
N THR A 105 9.24 3.28 -2.91
CA THR A 105 10.28 3.07 -3.92
C THR A 105 10.40 1.63 -4.35
N LYS A 106 10.69 1.42 -5.63
CA LYS A 106 11.07 0.12 -6.22
C LYS A 106 12.12 0.39 -7.30
N GLY A 107 13.37 0.06 -6.99
CA GLY A 107 14.52 0.47 -7.82
C GLY A 107 14.65 1.99 -7.85
N ASP A 108 14.68 2.57 -9.06
CA ASP A 108 14.76 4.02 -9.28
C ASP A 108 13.37 4.69 -9.40
N THR A 109 12.28 3.91 -9.30
CA THR A 109 10.92 4.43 -9.41
C THR A 109 10.40 4.84 -8.05
N ILE A 110 9.92 6.08 -7.93
CA ILE A 110 9.23 6.59 -6.74
C ILE A 110 7.76 6.82 -7.08
N ILE A 111 6.90 6.33 -6.20
CA ILE A 111 5.46 6.59 -6.25
C ILE A 111 5.02 7.28 -4.96
N SER A 112 3.89 7.98 -5.02
CA SER A 112 3.21 8.47 -3.82
C SER A 112 1.75 8.09 -3.81
N ILE A 113 1.25 7.75 -2.63
CA ILE A 113 -0.17 7.57 -2.32
C ILE A 113 -0.62 8.80 -1.53
N VAL A 114 -1.53 9.58 -2.11
CA VAL A 114 -2.16 10.73 -1.45
C VAL A 114 -3.53 10.30 -0.96
N ILE A 115 -3.64 10.08 0.35
CA ILE A 115 -4.86 9.59 1.00
C ILE A 115 -5.89 10.71 1.10
N LYS A 116 -7.15 10.38 0.81
CA LYS A 116 -8.35 11.18 1.10
C LYS A 116 -9.41 10.25 1.70
N GLU A 117 -10.52 10.80 2.16
CA GLU A 117 -11.60 10.04 2.81
C GLU A 117 -12.10 8.90 1.91
N ASP A 118 -12.62 9.20 0.72
CA ASP A 118 -13.24 8.22 -0.19
C ASP A 118 -12.43 7.92 -1.46
N TYR A 119 -11.15 8.29 -1.48
CA TYR A 119 -10.30 8.05 -2.63
C TYR A 119 -8.83 8.21 -2.28
N PHE A 120 -7.97 7.82 -3.20
CA PHE A 120 -6.57 8.21 -3.18
C PHE A 120 -6.10 8.62 -4.57
N TYR A 121 -5.00 9.37 -4.59
CA TYR A 121 -4.21 9.53 -5.80
C TYR A 121 -3.02 8.61 -5.77
N LEU A 122 -2.81 7.90 -6.86
CA LEU A 122 -1.57 7.21 -7.17
C LEU A 122 -0.78 8.09 -8.12
N VAL A 123 0.44 8.41 -7.75
CA VAL A 123 1.29 9.32 -8.51
C VAL A 123 2.66 8.69 -8.71
N GLU A 124 3.10 8.60 -9.97
CA GLU A 124 4.47 8.21 -10.31
C GLU A 124 5.29 9.49 -10.51
N MET A 125 6.42 9.56 -9.80
CA MET A 125 7.35 10.69 -9.89
C MET A 125 8.29 10.51 -11.09
N LYS A 126 8.87 11.60 -11.58
CA LYS A 126 9.95 11.54 -12.57
C LYS A 126 11.23 10.97 -11.94
N GLU A 127 12.07 10.34 -12.76
CA GLU A 127 13.31 9.67 -12.35
C GLU A 127 14.32 10.61 -11.67
N ASP A 128 14.28 11.91 -11.99
CA ASP A 128 15.13 12.94 -11.39
C ASP A 128 14.56 13.55 -10.12
N PHE A 129 13.38 13.10 -9.66
CA PHE A 129 12.77 13.58 -8.43
C PHE A 129 13.71 13.39 -7.24
N LYS A 130 13.89 14.47 -6.47
CA LYS A 130 14.61 14.48 -5.20
C LYS A 130 13.70 15.07 -4.14
N PHE A 131 13.65 14.41 -3.00
CA PHE A 131 13.04 14.99 -1.81
C PHE A 131 13.81 16.24 -1.43
N SER A 132 13.10 17.36 -1.35
CA SER A 132 13.63 18.59 -0.77
C SER A 132 12.68 18.97 0.36
N HIS A 133 13.24 19.30 1.53
CA HIS A 133 12.48 19.62 2.75
C HIS A 133 11.59 20.87 2.65
N LEU A 134 11.38 21.42 1.45
CA LEU A 134 10.87 22.77 1.24
C LEU A 134 9.54 22.86 0.49
N ASN A 135 9.07 21.82 -0.22
CA ASN A 135 7.78 21.88 -0.91
C ASN A 135 7.15 20.49 -1.01
N SER A 136 6.02 20.27 -0.34
CA SER A 136 5.16 19.13 -0.64
C SER A 136 4.73 19.24 -2.10
N PRO A 137 4.87 18.19 -2.92
CA PRO A 137 4.38 18.21 -4.30
C PRO A 137 2.86 18.39 -4.41
N PHE A 138 2.14 18.30 -3.29
CA PHE A 138 0.69 18.40 -3.18
C PHE A 138 0.23 19.59 -2.33
N SER A 139 1.01 20.68 -2.33
CA SER A 139 0.60 21.96 -1.74
C SER A 139 -0.63 22.47 -2.51
N TYR A 140 -1.81 22.41 -1.88
CA TYR A 140 -3.06 23.00 -2.38
C TYR A 140 -3.09 24.50 -2.12
#